data_AF-A0A1S1R708-F1
#
_entry.id   AF-A0A1S1R708-F1
#
_cell.length_a   1.000
_cell.length_b   1.000
_cell.length_c   1.000
_cell.angle_alpha   90.00
_cell.angle_beta   90.00
_cell.angle_gamma   90.00
#
_symmetry.space_group_name_H-M   'P 1'
#
loop_
_entity.id
_entity.type
_entity.pdbx_description
1 polymer ?
#
loop_
_entity_poly.entity_id
_entity_poly.type
_entity_poly.pdbx_seq_one_letter_code
_entity_poly.pdbx_strand_id
1 'polypeptide(L)'
;MPASPTADSGDAADTGDAADTSTYVSQFRRQFPDLAEGKTDAQILSDGEADCSDMAASWKMVTPSMGQRYSLGSSTADQAVLYNIALLDMFALCPAR
;
A
#
# COMPACT_ATOMS: atom_id res chain seq x y z
N MET A 1 43.65 1.71 28.07
CA MET A 1 42.95 2.62 27.13
C MET A 1 43.84 2.75 25.92
N PRO A 2 43.43 2.24 24.75
CA PRO A 2 42.68 3.11 23.84
C PRO A 2 41.49 2.42 23.15
N ALA A 3 40.48 3.22 22.80
CA ALA A 3 39.35 2.86 21.97
C ALA A 3 39.32 3.74 20.71
N SER A 4 38.71 3.19 19.65
CA SER A 4 38.27 3.78 18.38
C SER A 4 39.32 4.04 17.31
N PRO A 5 39.00 3.60 16.08
CA PRO A 5 38.28 4.50 15.17
C PRO A 5 36.88 3.97 14.84
N THR A 6 35.86 4.77 15.12
CA THR A 6 34.54 4.58 14.50
C THR A 6 34.60 5.26 13.14
N ALA A 7 34.88 4.49 12.11
CA ALA A 7 34.49 4.83 10.76
C ALA A 7 33.18 4.10 10.49
N ASP A 8 32.06 4.67 10.94
CA ASP A 8 30.75 4.24 10.47
C ASP A 8 30.37 5.20 9.34
N SER A 9 30.71 4.78 8.14
CA SER A 9 30.27 5.40 6.90
C SER A 9 29.12 4.56 6.36
N GLY A 10 27.98 5.20 6.15
CA GLY A 10 26.97 4.70 5.23
C GLY A 10 25.62 4.49 5.88
N ASP A 11 24.69 5.39 5.54
CA ASP A 11 23.26 5.18 5.50
C ASP A 11 22.87 3.71 5.32
N ALA A 12 22.51 3.04 6.42
CA ALA A 12 21.61 1.91 6.36
C ALA A 12 20.20 2.47 6.12
N ALA A 13 19.96 2.93 4.90
CA ALA A 13 18.60 3.07 4.40
C ALA A 13 17.96 1.68 4.46
N ASP A 14 16.97 1.61 5.33
CA ASP A 14 15.99 0.55 5.51
C ASP A 14 15.76 -0.28 4.24
N THR A 15 16.35 -1.47 4.20
CA THR A 15 16.15 -2.43 3.11
C THR A 15 14.84 -3.22 3.28
N GLY A 16 14.07 -2.95 4.35
CA GLY A 16 12.74 -3.53 4.57
C GLY A 16 11.69 -2.96 3.62
N ASP A 17 11.71 -1.66 3.38
CA ASP A 17 10.65 -0.93 2.68
C ASP A 17 10.48 -1.35 1.21
N ALA A 18 11.59 -1.58 0.50
CA ALA A 18 11.56 -1.95 -0.92
C ALA A 18 11.06 -3.38 -1.17
N ALA A 19 11.40 -4.33 -0.28
CA ALA A 19 10.96 -5.71 -0.38
C ALA A 19 9.45 -5.83 -0.09
N ASP A 20 8.97 -5.11 0.92
CA ASP A 20 7.56 -5.06 1.31
C ASP A 20 6.71 -4.38 0.24
N THR A 21 7.20 -3.26 -0.32
CA THR A 21 6.62 -2.59 -1.49
C THR A 21 6.48 -3.52 -2.69
N SER A 22 7.54 -4.24 -3.05
CA SER A 22 7.50 -5.17 -4.20
C SER A 22 6.51 -6.32 -3.96
N THR A 23 6.42 -6.79 -2.71
CA THR A 23 5.49 -7.83 -2.30
C THR A 23 4.05 -7.36 -2.42
N TYR A 24 3.74 -6.17 -1.91
CA TYR A 24 2.42 -5.53 -2.03
C TYR A 24 1.97 -5.45 -3.48
N VAL A 25 2.79 -4.87 -4.36
CA VAL A 25 2.43 -4.71 -5.78
C VAL A 25 2.19 -6.06 -6.45
N SER A 26 3.02 -7.06 -6.16
CA SER A 26 2.83 -8.42 -6.69
C SER A 26 1.51 -9.05 -6.23
N GLN A 27 1.12 -8.83 -4.97
CA GLN A 27 -0.14 -9.32 -4.42
C GLN A 27 -1.33 -8.60 -5.06
N PHE A 28 -1.25 -7.28 -5.21
CA PHE A 28 -2.29 -6.47 -5.83
C PHE A 28 -2.53 -6.92 -7.27
N ARG A 29 -1.47 -7.06 -8.08
CA ARG A 29 -1.57 -7.54 -9.48
C ARG A 29 -2.20 -8.93 -9.59
N ARG A 30 -1.91 -9.82 -8.64
CA ARG A 30 -2.46 -11.18 -8.64
C ARG A 30 -3.94 -11.21 -8.24
N GLN A 31 -4.34 -10.39 -7.27
CA GLN A 31 -5.70 -10.39 -6.72
C GLN A 31 -6.66 -9.52 -7.54
N PHE A 32 -6.17 -8.45 -8.15
CA PHE A 32 -6.96 -7.46 -8.89
C PHE A 32 -6.36 -7.17 -10.27
N PRO A 33 -6.22 -8.19 -11.15
CA PRO A 33 -5.55 -8.03 -12.44
C PRO A 33 -6.17 -6.94 -13.31
N ASP A 34 -7.51 -6.88 -13.35
CA ASP A 34 -8.24 -5.88 -14.14
C ASP A 34 -8.02 -4.45 -13.64
N LEU A 35 -7.84 -4.26 -12.32
CA LEU A 35 -7.56 -2.95 -11.73
C LEU A 35 -6.09 -2.55 -11.83
N ALA A 36 -5.20 -3.54 -11.98
CA ALA A 36 -3.77 -3.33 -12.15
C ALA A 36 -3.36 -3.16 -13.62
N GLU A 37 -4.25 -3.47 -14.56
CA GLU A 37 -4.01 -3.32 -15.99
C GLU A 37 -3.72 -1.85 -16.33
N GLY A 38 -2.62 -1.60 -17.04
CA GLY A 38 -2.20 -0.25 -17.43
C GLY A 38 -1.61 0.61 -16.29
N LYS A 39 -1.63 0.14 -15.04
CA LYS A 39 -0.98 0.84 -13.91
C LYS A 39 0.49 0.41 -13.77
N THR A 40 1.35 1.39 -13.49
CA THR A 40 2.74 1.15 -13.06
C THR A 40 2.79 0.70 -11.60
N ASP A 41 3.88 0.05 -11.20
CA ASP A 41 4.07 -0.38 -9.80
C ASP A 41 4.03 0.81 -8.83
N ALA A 42 4.60 1.95 -9.23
CA ALA A 42 4.57 3.18 -8.45
C ALA A 42 3.13 3.74 -8.29
N GLN A 43 2.29 3.62 -9.31
CA GLN A 43 0.88 4.03 -9.21
C GLN A 43 0.10 3.10 -8.28
N ILE A 44 0.32 1.79 -8.36
CA ILE A 44 -0.32 0.81 -7.46
C ILE A 44 0.06 1.09 -6.02
N LEU A 45 1.35 1.32 -5.74
CA LEU A 45 1.82 1.67 -4.40
C LEU A 45 1.22 2.99 -3.91
N SER A 46 1.29 4.04 -4.73
CA SER A 46 0.75 5.36 -4.39
C SER A 46 -0.75 5.33 -4.12
N ASP A 47 -1.50 4.47 -4.83
CA ASP A 47 -2.92 4.27 -4.61
C ASP A 47 -3.19 3.63 -3.22
N GLY A 48 -2.46 2.57 -2.87
CA GLY A 48 -2.58 1.91 -1.56
C GLY A 48 -2.16 2.80 -0.38
N GLU A 49 -1.10 3.61 -0.53
CA GLU A 49 -0.72 4.60 0.48
C GLU A 49 -1.81 5.66 0.68
N ALA A 50 -2.44 6.11 -0.41
CA ALA A 50 -3.56 7.04 -0.34
C ALA A 50 -4.79 6.39 0.32
N ASP A 51 -5.05 5.11 0.07
CA ASP A 51 -6.10 4.35 0.75
C ASP A 51 -5.86 4.29 2.26
N CYS A 52 -4.63 4.04 2.71
CA CYS A 52 -4.26 4.09 4.11
C CYS A 52 -4.58 5.44 4.76
N SER A 53 -4.27 6.54 4.06
CA SER A 53 -4.57 7.90 4.52
C SER A 53 -6.08 8.17 4.60
N ASP A 54 -6.84 7.74 3.59
CA ASP A 54 -8.29 7.91 3.52
C ASP A 54 -9.02 7.11 4.61
N MET A 55 -8.61 5.85 4.80
CA MET A 55 -9.12 4.99 5.89
C MET A 55 -8.80 5.61 7.24
N ALA A 56 -7.57 6.12 7.39
CA ALA A 56 -7.10 6.74 8.60
C ALA A 56 -7.89 8.00 8.99
N ALA A 57 -8.20 8.85 8.02
CA ALA A 57 -8.95 10.09 8.20
C ALA A 57 -10.44 9.84 8.46
N SER A 58 -11.01 8.84 7.80
CA SER A 58 -12.46 8.57 7.86
C SER A 58 -12.88 7.56 8.91
N TRP A 59 -11.93 6.82 9.50
CA TRP A 59 -12.18 5.69 10.42
C TRP A 59 -13.07 4.60 9.79
N LYS A 60 -12.89 4.36 8.48
CA LYS A 60 -13.62 3.35 7.70
C LYS A 60 -12.66 2.55 6.84
N MET A 61 -12.96 1.26 6.63
CA MET A 61 -12.20 0.40 5.72
C MET A 61 -12.40 0.79 4.26
N VAL A 62 -13.63 1.12 3.86
CA VAL A 62 -13.94 1.53 2.50
C VAL A 62 -14.40 2.98 2.51
N THR A 63 -13.77 3.81 1.69
CA THR A 63 -14.11 5.22 1.57
C THR A 63 -14.61 5.54 0.15
N PRO A 64 -15.37 6.65 -0.02
CA PRO A 64 -15.79 7.08 -1.36
C PRO A 64 -14.62 7.38 -2.31
N SER A 65 -13.48 7.84 -1.81
CA SER A 65 -12.30 8.13 -2.63
C SER A 65 -11.67 6.86 -3.20
N MET A 66 -11.69 5.74 -2.47
CA MET A 66 -11.27 4.44 -3.02
C MET A 66 -12.11 4.05 -4.24
N GLY A 67 -13.43 4.21 -4.17
CA GLY A 67 -14.31 3.97 -5.32
C GLY A 67 -13.94 4.81 -6.55
N GLN A 68 -13.60 6.10 -6.34
CA GLN A 68 -13.13 6.97 -7.41
C GLN A 68 -11.78 6.53 -7.99
N ARG A 69 -10.84 6.15 -7.12
CA ARG A 69 -9.46 5.74 -7.48
C ARG A 69 -9.42 4.44 -8.29
N TYR A 70 -10.31 3.50 -7.99
CA TYR A 70 -10.40 2.21 -8.69
C TYR A 70 -11.50 2.17 -9.75
N SER A 71 -12.20 3.29 -9.99
CA SER A 71 -13.37 3.35 -10.89
C SER A 71 -14.46 2.30 -10.54
N LEU A 72 -14.63 2.04 -9.24
CA LEU A 72 -15.59 1.08 -8.69
C LEU A 72 -16.79 1.81 -8.09
N GLY A 73 -17.98 1.29 -8.37
CA GLY A 73 -19.24 1.90 -7.96
C GLY A 73 -19.72 1.51 -6.57
N SER A 74 -21.03 1.71 -6.34
CA SER A 74 -21.71 1.36 -5.10
C SER A 74 -22.43 0.00 -5.16
N SER A 75 -22.16 -0.82 -6.18
CA SER A 75 -22.74 -2.15 -6.27
C SER A 75 -22.16 -3.06 -5.17
N THR A 76 -22.89 -4.10 -4.76
CA THR A 76 -22.39 -5.03 -3.74
C THR A 76 -21.09 -5.70 -4.15
N ALA A 77 -20.92 -6.00 -5.44
CA ALA A 77 -19.70 -6.59 -5.97
C ALA A 77 -18.52 -5.61 -5.88
N ASP A 78 -18.72 -4.36 -6.31
CA ASP A 78 -17.70 -3.31 -6.24
C ASP A 78 -17.28 -3.04 -4.79
N GLN A 79 -18.26 -3.00 -3.87
CA GLN A 79 -17.98 -2.82 -2.45
C GLN A 79 -17.16 -3.98 -1.86
N ALA A 80 -17.41 -5.22 -2.31
CA ALA A 80 -16.59 -6.36 -1.91
C ALA A 80 -15.17 -6.26 -2.46
N VAL A 81 -14.98 -5.80 -3.69
CA VAL A 81 -13.63 -5.57 -4.26
C VAL A 81 -12.90 -4.48 -3.47
N LEU A 82 -13.54 -3.33 -3.24
CA LEU A 82 -12.97 -2.24 -2.44
C LEU A 82 -12.59 -2.68 -1.02
N TYR A 83 -13.41 -3.53 -0.40
CA TYR A 83 -13.11 -4.06 0.93
C TYR A 83 -11.89 -5.00 0.92
N ASN A 84 -11.72 -5.82 -0.11
CA ASN A 84 -10.54 -6.69 -0.23
C ASN A 84 -9.27 -5.90 -0.53
N ILE A 85 -9.36 -4.82 -1.32
CA ILE A 85 -8.25 -3.88 -1.52
C ILE A 85 -7.85 -3.26 -0.17
N ALA A 86 -8.83 -2.70 0.55
CA ALA A 86 -8.59 -2.11 1.86
C ALA A 86 -7.93 -3.06 2.86
N LEU A 87 -8.31 -4.34 2.85
CA LEU A 87 -7.65 -5.36 3.67
C LEU A 87 -6.20 -5.59 3.26
N LEU A 88 -5.92 -5.68 1.95
CA LEU A 88 -4.56 -5.82 1.45
C LEU A 88 -3.70 -4.62 1.88
N ASP A 89 -4.19 -3.39 1.69
CA ASP A 89 -3.47 -2.17 2.07
C ASP A 89 -3.24 -2.12 3.58
N MET A 90 -4.27 -2.43 4.38
CA MET A 90 -4.18 -2.39 5.83
C MET A 90 -3.13 -3.36 6.40
N PHE A 91 -2.99 -4.54 5.81
CA PHE A 91 -2.04 -5.54 6.29
C PHE A 91 -0.64 -5.43 5.68
N ALA A 92 -0.50 -4.80 4.51
CA ALA A 92 0.76 -4.77 3.77
C ALA A 92 1.42 -3.39 3.72
N LEU A 93 0.66 -2.30 3.87
CA LEU A 93 1.18 -0.92 3.71
C LEU A 93 0.89 -0.02 4.90
N CYS A 94 -0.34 -0.05 5.42
CA CYS A 94 -0.74 0.95 6.41
C CYS A 94 0.10 0.81 7.69
N PRO A 95 0.61 1.93 8.25
CA PRO A 95 1.34 1.88 9.50
C PRO A 95 0.50 1.24 10.59
N ALA A 96 1.11 0.34 11.38
CA ALA A 96 0.49 -0.16 12.59
C ALA A 96 0.12 1.04 13.48
N ARG A 97 -1.17 1.17 13.79
CA ARG A 97 -1.68 2.21 14.68
C ARG A 97 -1.50 1.81 16.14
#